data_AF-A0A2M6ZRA8-F1
#
_entry.id   AF-A0A2M6ZRA8-F1
#
_cell.length_a   1.000
_cell.length_b   1.000
_cell.length_c   1.000
_cell.angle_alpha   90.00
_cell.angle_beta   90.00
_cell.angle_gamma   90.00
#
_symmetry.space_group_name_H-M   'P 1'
#
loop_
_entity.id
_entity.type
_entity.pdbx_description
1 polymer ?
#
loop_
_entity_poly.entity_id
_entity_poly.type
_entity_poly.pdbx_seq_one_letter_code
_entity_poly.pdbx_strand_id
1 'polypeptide(L)'
;MTSPQANRVEYVSQAIIRRKFNNSQYPELIAKGQLKAQYLRDALLKDPGNRRYPEPDGTHSQTIRYLDDNGQWLVEVHQYMQPDGTIGGSGKPDPKRLRLGNTVFIVER
;
A
#
# COMPACT_ATOMS: atom_id res chain seq x y z
N MET A 1 -15.39 26.36 -18.01
CA MET A 1 -15.55 24.95 -17.60
C MET A 1 -14.26 24.23 -17.97
N THR A 2 -13.35 24.05 -17.02
CA THR A 2 -12.10 23.31 -17.23
C THR A 2 -12.43 21.82 -17.23
N SER A 3 -12.15 21.12 -18.33
CA SER A 3 -12.29 19.67 -18.41
C SER A 3 -11.55 19.03 -17.24
N PRO A 4 -12.10 17.98 -16.58
CA PRO A 4 -11.34 17.24 -15.59
C PRO A 4 -10.10 16.69 -16.28
N GLN A 5 -8.92 17.17 -15.90
CA GLN A 5 -7.67 16.64 -16.43
C GLN A 5 -7.62 15.16 -16.04
N ALA A 6 -7.57 14.28 -17.04
CA ALA A 6 -7.37 12.86 -16.81
C ALA A 6 -6.09 12.67 -16.00
N ASN A 7 -6.14 11.80 -15.00
CA ASN A 7 -4.96 11.46 -14.21
C ASN A 7 -3.89 10.89 -15.15
N ARG A 8 -2.67 11.45 -15.10
CA ARG A 8 -1.53 10.85 -15.80
C ARG A 8 -1.17 9.53 -15.12
N VAL A 9 -1.08 8.43 -15.86
CA VAL A 9 -0.67 7.14 -15.31
C VAL A 9 0.78 6.86 -15.72
N GLU A 10 1.62 6.53 -14.73
CA GLU A 10 3.00 6.12 -14.94
C GLU A 10 3.22 4.73 -14.33
N TYR A 11 3.64 3.78 -15.16
CA TYR A 11 4.13 2.50 -14.67
C TYR A 11 5.60 2.66 -14.28
N VAL A 12 5.96 2.17 -13.11
CA VAL A 12 7.31 2.29 -12.56
C VAL A 12 7.74 1.02 -11.84
N SER A 13 9.05 0.81 -11.71
CA SER A 13 9.57 -0.32 -10.95
C SER A 13 9.21 -0.24 -9.46
N GLN A 14 9.26 -1.39 -8.77
CA GLN A 14 9.06 -1.48 -7.31
C GLN A 14 9.97 -0.52 -6.53
N ALA A 15 11.24 -0.38 -6.95
CA ALA A 15 12.18 0.50 -6.28
C ALA A 15 11.75 1.98 -6.37
N ILE A 16 11.24 2.40 -7.53
CA ILE A 16 10.82 3.79 -7.77
C ILE A 16 9.56 4.11 -6.96
N ILE A 17 8.54 3.24 -6.99
CA ILE A 17 7.29 3.50 -6.24
C ILE A 17 7.53 3.46 -4.72
N ARG A 18 8.37 2.53 -4.22
CA ARG A 18 8.80 2.52 -2.81
C ARG A 18 9.48 3.81 -2.41
N ARG A 19 10.43 4.31 -3.22
CA ARG A 19 11.10 5.58 -2.95
C ARG A 19 10.12 6.76 -2.92
N LYS A 20 9.21 6.84 -3.90
CA LYS A 20 8.20 7.90 -3.95
C LYS A 20 7.25 7.86 -2.76
N PHE A 21 6.79 6.67 -2.36
CA PHE A 21 5.94 6.47 -1.20
C PHE A 21 6.66 6.87 0.10
N ASN A 22 7.87 6.34 0.32
CA ASN A 22 8.64 6.61 1.54
C ASN A 22 9.04 8.09 1.69
N ASN A 23 9.20 8.82 0.58
CA ASN A 23 9.52 10.25 0.58
C ASN A 23 8.27 11.16 0.55
N SER A 24 7.06 10.58 0.60
CA SER A 24 5.80 11.32 0.65
C SER A 24 5.28 11.45 2.08
N GLN A 25 4.18 12.16 2.27
CA GLN A 25 3.48 12.26 3.56
C GLN A 25 2.73 10.96 3.95
N TYR A 26 2.47 10.05 3.01
CA TYR A 26 1.55 8.93 3.27
C TYR A 26 1.99 7.93 4.33
N PRO A 27 3.27 7.55 4.47
CA PRO A 27 3.69 6.67 5.55
C PRO A 27 3.30 7.23 6.93
N GLU A 28 3.49 8.53 7.13
CA GLU A 28 3.16 9.21 8.39
C GLU A 28 1.64 9.29 8.59
N LEU A 29 0.88 9.71 7.56
CA LEU A 29 -0.59 9.78 7.66
C LEU A 29 -1.21 8.40 7.95
N ILE A 30 -0.68 7.33 7.33
CA ILE A 30 -1.11 5.95 7.60
C ILE A 30 -0.79 5.57 9.04
N ALA A 31 0.45 5.81 9.50
CA ALA A 31 0.86 5.45 10.85
C ALA A 31 0.05 6.19 11.94
N LYS A 32 -0.39 7.43 11.65
CA LYS A 32 -1.25 8.23 12.53
C LYS A 32 -2.74 7.91 12.41
N GLY A 33 -3.14 7.00 11.52
CA GLY A 33 -4.56 6.68 11.27
C GLY A 33 -5.36 7.82 10.64
N GLN A 34 -4.70 8.77 9.97
CA GLN A 34 -5.31 9.95 9.36
C GLN A 34 -5.88 9.69 7.96
N LEU A 35 -5.74 8.47 7.44
CA LEU A 35 -6.38 8.03 6.21
C LEU A 35 -7.33 6.89 6.52
N LYS A 36 -8.48 6.89 5.85
CA LYS A 36 -9.44 5.80 5.97
C LYS A 36 -8.90 4.55 5.25
N ALA A 37 -8.70 3.47 6.00
CA ALA A 37 -8.31 2.18 5.44
C ALA A 37 -9.51 1.44 4.86
N GLN A 38 -9.40 1.00 3.61
CA GLN A 38 -10.32 0.10 2.93
C GLN A 38 -9.57 -1.18 2.55
N TYR A 39 -9.92 -2.29 3.20
CA TYR A 39 -9.34 -3.60 2.91
C TYR A 39 -9.96 -4.16 1.63
N LEU A 40 -9.16 -4.21 0.56
CA LEU A 40 -9.53 -4.86 -0.70
C LEU A 40 -9.34 -6.38 -0.60
N ARG A 41 -8.40 -6.80 0.24
CA ARG A 41 -8.17 -8.18 0.62
C ARG A 41 -7.65 -8.22 2.05
N ASP A 42 -8.17 -9.16 2.82
CA ASP A 42 -7.60 -9.58 4.10
C ASP A 42 -7.80 -11.09 4.22
N ALA A 43 -6.70 -11.85 4.17
CA ALA A 43 -6.77 -13.30 4.17
C ALA A 43 -5.57 -13.90 4.88
N LEU A 44 -5.80 -14.98 5.62
CA LEU A 44 -4.73 -15.77 6.23
C LEU A 44 -3.69 -16.18 5.17
N LEU A 45 -2.42 -15.96 5.49
CA LEU A 45 -1.29 -16.35 4.65
C LEU A 45 -1.16 -17.87 4.63
N LYS A 46 -1.18 -18.47 3.44
CA LYS A 46 -0.99 -19.91 3.27
C LYS A 46 0.49 -20.26 3.39
N ASP A 47 0.76 -21.37 4.08
CA ASP A 47 2.08 -21.96 4.27
C ASP A 47 3.16 -20.94 4.66
N PRO A 48 2.95 -20.14 5.74
CA PRO A 48 3.82 -19.00 6.05
C PRO A 48 5.26 -19.43 6.35
N GLY A 49 5.47 -20.64 6.88
CA GLY A 49 6.80 -21.21 7.13
C GLY A 49 7.59 -21.67 5.88
N ASN A 50 6.93 -21.90 4.74
CA ASN A 50 7.56 -22.40 3.51
C ASN A 50 7.86 -21.28 2.47
N ARG A 51 7.98 -20.04 2.94
CA ARG A 51 8.28 -18.87 2.10
C ARG A 51 9.78 -18.57 2.14
N ARG A 52 10.27 -17.82 1.14
CA ARG A 52 11.66 -17.33 1.11
C ARG A 52 12.03 -16.57 2.39
N TYR A 53 11.08 -15.83 2.93
CA TYR A 53 11.14 -15.22 4.26
C TYR A 53 9.95 -15.77 5.04
N PRO A 54 10.18 -16.74 5.93
CA PRO A 54 9.13 -17.32 6.75
C PRO A 54 8.41 -16.25 7.58
N GLU A 55 7.10 -16.39 7.71
CA GLU A 55 6.26 -15.56 8.57
C GLU A 55 5.67 -16.42 9.69
N PRO A 56 5.26 -15.84 10.84
CA PRO A 56 4.55 -16.58 11.87
C PRO A 56 3.21 -17.13 11.39
N ASP A 57 2.79 -18.26 11.96
CA ASP A 57 1.42 -18.76 11.78
C ASP A 57 0.41 -17.72 12.28
N GLY A 58 -0.72 -17.59 11.58
CA GLY A 58 -1.69 -16.53 11.86
C GLY A 58 -1.38 -15.21 11.15
N THR A 59 -0.31 -15.10 10.36
CA THR A 59 -0.05 -13.90 9.54
C THR A 59 -1.12 -13.71 8.46
N HIS A 60 -1.62 -12.49 8.31
CA HIS A 60 -2.57 -12.11 7.26
C HIS A 60 -1.89 -11.41 6.10
N SER A 61 -2.25 -11.76 4.87
CA SER A 61 -1.87 -11.08 3.64
C SER A 61 -2.96 -10.06 3.27
N GLN A 62 -2.63 -8.77 3.42
CA GLN A 62 -3.58 -7.68 3.28
C GLN A 62 -3.26 -6.80 2.07
N THR A 63 -4.30 -6.43 1.30
CA THR A 63 -4.25 -5.36 0.31
C THR A 63 -5.17 -4.24 0.78
N ILE A 64 -4.58 -3.08 1.05
CA ILE A 64 -5.27 -1.96 1.69
C ILE A 64 -5.21 -0.75 0.77
N ARG A 65 -6.36 -0.13 0.54
CA ARG A 65 -6.49 1.17 -0.13
C ARG A 65 -6.79 2.23 0.92
N TYR A 66 -5.97 3.27 0.96
CA TYR A 66 -6.16 4.41 1.85
C TYR A 66 -6.84 5.56 1.10
N LEU A 67 -7.85 6.13 1.73
CA LEU A 67 -8.67 7.22 1.19
C LEU A 67 -8.53 8.47 2.07
N ASP A 68 -8.66 9.65 1.46
CA ASP A 68 -8.86 10.90 2.20
C ASP A 68 -10.29 11.01 2.76
N ASP A 69 -10.56 12.11 3.47
CA ASP A 69 -11.87 12.39 4.06
C ASP A 69 -12.99 12.58 3.02
N ASN A 70 -12.64 12.91 1.77
CA ASN A 70 -13.57 13.03 0.65
C ASN A 70 -13.81 11.70 -0.07
N GLY A 71 -13.18 10.61 0.37
CA GLY A 71 -13.26 9.30 -0.27
C GLY A 71 -12.40 9.16 -1.54
N GLN A 72 -11.48 10.09 -1.82
CA GLN A 72 -10.50 9.95 -2.88
C GLN A 72 -9.41 8.97 -2.44
N TRP A 73 -9.19 7.93 -3.24
CA TRP A 73 -8.08 7.01 -2.98
C TRP A 73 -6.73 7.69 -3.23
N LEU A 74 -5.80 7.50 -2.32
CA LEU A 74 -4.46 8.12 -2.35
C LEU A 74 -3.35 7.09 -2.57
N VAL A 75 -3.43 5.94 -1.90
CA VAL A 75 -2.41 4.90 -1.96
C VAL A 75 -3.02 3.52 -1.76
N GLU A 76 -2.49 2.54 -2.48
CA GLU A 76 -2.81 1.12 -2.30
C GLU A 76 -1.51 0.39 -1.95
N VAL A 77 -1.52 -0.38 -0.87
CA VAL A 77 -0.37 -1.12 -0.36
C VAL A 77 -0.71 -2.60 -0.20
N HIS A 78 0.32 -3.44 -0.21
CA HIS A 78 0.28 -4.80 0.28
C HIS A 78 1.12 -4.91 1.56
N GLN A 79 0.64 -5.65 2.55
CA GLN A 79 1.42 -5.93 3.77
C GLN A 79 1.13 -7.33 4.30
N TYR A 80 2.08 -7.88 5.05
CA TYR A 80 1.86 -9.01 5.93
C TYR A 80 1.60 -8.48 7.34
N MET A 81 0.41 -8.68 7.87
CA MET A 81 0.06 -8.34 9.24
C MET A 81 0.29 -9.56 10.13
N GLN A 82 1.28 -9.50 11.01
CA GLN A 82 1.60 -10.58 11.93
C GLN A 82 0.61 -10.62 13.11
N PRO A 83 0.48 -11.76 13.82
CA PRO A 83 -0.44 -11.89 14.95
C PRO A 83 -0.19 -10.92 16.10
N ASP A 84 1.05 -10.45 16.26
CA ASP A 84 1.44 -9.46 17.27
C ASP A 84 1.12 -8.01 16.87
N GLY A 85 0.51 -7.81 15.69
CA GLY A 85 0.16 -6.50 15.14
C GLY A 85 1.29 -5.80 14.40
N THR A 86 2.46 -6.43 14.25
CA THR A 86 3.57 -5.87 13.48
C THR A 86 3.45 -6.20 11.98
N ILE A 87 4.25 -5.51 11.16
CA ILE A 87 4.31 -5.76 9.72
C ILE A 87 5.46 -6.71 9.42
N GLY A 88 5.16 -7.84 8.77
CA GLY A 88 6.14 -8.82 8.29
C GLY A 88 6.99 -8.34 7.11
N GLY A 89 7.83 -9.23 6.58
CA GLY A 89 8.75 -8.91 5.48
C GLY A 89 9.76 -7.81 5.83
N SER A 90 9.60 -6.61 5.25
CA SER A 90 10.52 -5.47 5.45
C SER A 90 10.16 -4.57 6.63
N GLY A 91 9.10 -4.89 7.38
CA GLY A 91 8.57 -4.02 8.43
C GLY A 91 7.80 -2.80 7.90
N LYS A 92 7.53 -2.73 6.59
CA LYS A 92 6.85 -1.60 5.94
C LYS A 92 5.81 -2.07 4.92
N PRO A 93 4.71 -1.32 4.74
CA PRO A 93 3.79 -1.57 3.63
C PRO A 93 4.49 -1.45 2.27
N ASP A 94 4.17 -2.36 1.35
CA ASP A 94 4.70 -2.36 -0.01
C ASP A 94 3.72 -1.65 -0.96
N PRO A 95 4.02 -0.43 -1.45
CA PRO A 95 3.11 0.33 -2.29
C PRO A 95 2.94 -0.31 -3.66
N LYS A 96 1.67 -0.47 -4.08
CA LYS A 96 1.26 -1.01 -5.38
C LYS A 96 0.71 0.06 -6.31
N ARG A 97 0.03 1.08 -5.74
CA ARG A 97 -0.46 2.26 -6.45
C ARG A 97 -0.29 3.49 -5.58
N LEU A 98 0.11 4.59 -6.16
CA LEU A 98 0.38 5.85 -5.45
C LEU A 98 -0.10 7.04 -6.27
N ARG A 99 -0.95 7.88 -5.69
CA ARG A 99 -1.39 9.14 -6.28
C ARG A 99 -0.57 10.28 -5.69
N LEU A 100 0.04 11.12 -6.53
CA LEU A 100 0.70 12.36 -6.11
C LEU A 100 0.24 13.47 -7.07
N GLY A 101 -0.57 14.40 -6.54
CA GLY A 101 -1.24 15.39 -7.37
C GLY A 101 -2.09 14.71 -8.46
N ASN A 102 -1.85 15.07 -9.72
CA ASN A 102 -2.57 14.52 -10.87
C ASN A 102 -1.90 13.29 -11.51
N THR A 103 -0.85 12.74 -10.89
CA THR A 103 -0.15 11.54 -11.40
C THR A 103 -0.44 10.33 -10.52
N VAL A 104 -0.73 9.21 -11.17
CA VAL A 104 -0.90 7.89 -10.57
C VAL A 104 0.27 7.01 -10.98
N PHE A 105 1.09 6.61 -10.01
CA PHE A 105 2.17 5.64 -10.19
C PHE A 105 1.66 4.24 -9.88
N ILE A 106 1.94 3.28 -10.76
CA ILE A 106 1.56 1.87 -10.61
C ILE A 106 2.82 1.02 -10.76
N VAL A 107 2.97 -0.01 -9.92
CA VAL A 107 4.07 -0.97 -10.09
C VAL A 107 3.93 -1.70 -11.43
N GLU A 108 5.01 -1.75 -12.20
CA GLU A 108 5.11 -2.60 -13.40
C GLU A 108 4.88 -4.07 -13.04
N ARG A 109 4.20 -4.80 -13.93
CA ARG A 109 3.91 -6.24 -13.75
C ARG A 109 5.10 -7.09 -14.13
#